data_AF-A0A1Y2JYW6-F1
#
_entry.id   AF-A0A1Y2JYW6-F1
#
_cell.length_a   1.000
_cell.length_b   1.000
_cell.length_c   1.000
_cell.angle_alpha   90.00
_cell.angle_beta   90.00
_cell.angle_gamma   90.00
#
_symmetry.space_group_name_H-M   'P 1'
#
loop_
_entity.id
_entity.type
_entity.pdbx_description
1 polymer ?
#
loop_
_entity_poly.entity_id
_entity_poly.type
_entity_poly.pdbx_seq_one_letter_code
_entity_poly.pdbx_strand_id
1 'polypeptide(L)'
;MEILLLDWILRGGCGLRSVMKSFVLMLQSVALLVLALGLSGCSSFSAQFDRSTLAGAPAVASPEKLPGRVLIRMSDAARNYVFSGNPFSHMARGSELTAPLGEMTEQMSLLVFNEMFDGGAVTDGLADDSAFRLIVEPTVNAFEYAYYTPSMSLIQIAGHMQGHIRITTPAGRVLVDRPLDTGLVHGEPYAILTTPNHSQVLNNILYDEMRLIAEEAAEALTGAGNYSRRSGRRLSHRGEAATVGARMESFAAQTSAGSDGAVDGGDSALMRLRQELINGKIDKATYDARKRALSGDAKGGAGGDL
;
A
#
# COMPACT_ATOMS: atom_id res chain seq x y z
N MET A 1 -17.46 81.95 5.26
CA MET A 1 -18.59 81.01 5.45
C MET A 1 -18.22 79.60 4.95
N GLU A 2 -16.97 79.15 5.19
CA GLU A 2 -16.47 77.83 4.74
C GLU A 2 -15.94 76.94 5.88
N ILE A 3 -15.87 77.44 7.11
CA ILE A 3 -15.35 76.68 8.26
C ILE A 3 -16.46 75.90 8.99
N LEU A 4 -17.75 76.17 8.68
CA LEU A 4 -18.88 75.52 9.36
C LEU A 4 -19.38 74.23 8.70
N LEU A 5 -18.86 73.85 7.52
CA LEU A 5 -19.27 72.63 6.81
C LEU A 5 -18.45 71.39 7.17
N LEU A 6 -17.25 71.54 7.76
CA LEU A 6 -16.42 70.40 8.18
C LEU A 6 -16.79 69.83 9.56
N ASP A 7 -17.36 70.63 10.47
CA ASP A 7 -17.68 70.15 11.84
C ASP A 7 -18.96 69.28 11.87
N TRP A 8 -19.84 69.39 10.87
CA TRP A 8 -21.04 68.56 10.77
C TRP A 8 -20.74 67.12 10.31
N ILE A 9 -19.71 66.94 9.46
CA ILE A 9 -19.29 65.60 8.99
C ILE A 9 -18.57 64.83 10.11
N LEU A 10 -17.87 65.52 11.02
CA LEU A 10 -17.13 64.87 12.12
C LEU A 10 -17.99 64.54 13.34
N ARG A 11 -19.12 65.23 13.58
CA ARG A 11 -20.01 64.98 14.73
C ARG A 11 -21.15 63.98 14.47
N GLY A 12 -21.44 63.63 13.22
CA GLY A 12 -22.43 62.59 12.86
C GLY A 12 -21.97 61.14 13.04
N GLY A 13 -20.76 60.91 13.58
CA GLY A 13 -20.07 59.61 13.56
C GLY A 13 -20.40 58.61 14.68
N CYS A 14 -21.47 58.78 15.45
CA CYS A 14 -21.81 57.83 16.52
C CYS A 14 -22.48 56.53 16.03
N GLY A 15 -23.25 56.57 14.93
CA GLY A 15 -23.86 55.37 14.35
C GLY A 15 -22.88 54.53 13.53
N LEU A 16 -22.00 55.18 12.76
CA LEU A 16 -21.12 54.51 11.80
C LEU A 16 -20.05 53.63 12.48
N ARG A 17 -19.53 54.05 13.64
CA ARG A 17 -18.54 53.27 14.41
C ARG A 17 -19.11 51.96 14.97
N SER A 18 -20.41 51.90 15.24
CA SER A 18 -21.06 50.68 15.75
C SER A 18 -21.33 49.66 14.62
N VAL A 19 -21.74 50.16 13.45
CA VAL A 19 -21.92 49.34 12.24
C VAL A 19 -20.57 48.76 11.77
N MET A 20 -19.50 49.56 11.80
CA MET A 20 -18.17 49.11 11.36
C MET A 20 -17.57 48.04 12.29
N LYS A 21 -17.79 48.10 13.60
CA LYS A 21 -17.36 47.06 14.55
C LYS A 21 -18.08 45.73 14.34
N SER A 22 -19.38 45.77 14.08
CA SER A 22 -20.18 44.58 13.81
C SER A 22 -19.75 43.89 12.51
N PHE A 23 -19.42 44.67 11.48
CA PHE A 23 -18.92 44.15 10.21
C PHE A 23 -17.53 43.50 10.33
N VAL A 24 -16.62 44.11 11.10
CA VAL A 24 -15.29 43.54 11.37
C VAL A 24 -15.38 42.24 12.18
N LEU A 25 -16.26 42.17 13.18
CA LEU A 25 -16.49 40.93 13.94
C LEU A 25 -17.10 39.81 13.07
N MET A 26 -18.02 40.17 12.16
CA MET A 26 -18.60 39.19 11.22
C MET A 26 -17.54 38.65 10.25
N LEU A 27 -16.68 39.50 9.72
CA LEU A 27 -15.54 39.11 8.86
C LEU A 27 -14.53 38.22 9.60
N GLN A 28 -14.18 38.54 10.84
CA GLN A 28 -13.30 37.68 11.66
C GLN A 28 -13.92 36.30 11.92
N SER A 29 -15.23 36.25 12.16
CA SER A 29 -15.95 34.99 12.41
C SER A 29 -15.95 34.08 11.18
N VAL A 30 -16.17 34.65 9.99
CA VAL A 30 -16.13 33.91 8.73
C VAL A 30 -14.71 33.44 8.41
N ALA A 31 -13.70 34.27 8.64
CA ALA A 31 -12.30 33.88 8.43
C ALA A 31 -11.88 32.72 9.36
N LEU A 32 -12.29 32.75 10.64
CA LEU A 32 -12.04 31.66 11.59
C LEU A 32 -12.77 30.38 11.21
N LEU A 33 -14.01 30.47 10.71
CA LEU A 33 -14.78 29.31 10.26
C LEU A 33 -14.15 28.66 9.02
N VAL A 34 -13.73 29.46 8.04
CA VAL A 34 -13.03 28.98 6.84
C VAL A 34 -11.68 28.36 7.20
N LEU A 35 -10.94 28.95 8.14
CA LEU A 35 -9.68 28.39 8.65
C LEU A 35 -9.92 27.06 9.40
N ALA A 36 -10.99 26.96 10.19
CA ALA A 36 -11.35 25.73 10.89
C ALA A 36 -11.76 24.60 9.93
N LEU A 37 -12.47 24.91 8.85
CA LEU A 37 -12.85 23.95 7.81
C LEU A 37 -11.65 23.49 6.95
N GLY A 38 -10.62 24.33 6.80
CA GLY A 38 -9.41 23.99 6.07
C GLY A 38 -8.46 23.04 6.81
N LEU A 39 -8.57 22.94 8.15
CA LEU A 39 -7.69 22.11 8.98
C LEU A 39 -8.22 20.70 9.25
N SER A 40 -9.47 20.40 8.87
CA SER A 40 -10.08 19.06 9.04
C SER A 40 -9.87 18.14 7.84
N GLY A 41 -8.81 18.33 7.05
CA GLY A 41 -8.46 17.42 5.97
C GLY A 41 -7.99 16.07 6.52
N CYS A 42 -8.89 15.10 6.62
CA CYS A 42 -8.51 13.70 6.80
C CYS A 42 -7.56 13.32 5.64
N SER A 43 -6.40 12.76 5.96
CA SER A 43 -5.47 12.27 4.95
C SER A 43 -6.04 10.99 4.33
N SER A 44 -6.81 11.16 3.26
CA SER A 44 -7.27 10.08 2.41
C SER A 44 -6.18 9.73 1.39
N PHE A 45 -5.71 8.50 1.41
CA PHE A 45 -4.83 7.94 0.39
C PHE A 45 -5.67 7.18 -0.64
N SER A 46 -5.32 7.31 -1.92
CA SER A 46 -5.93 6.53 -2.99
C SER A 46 -4.90 5.60 -3.63
N ALA A 47 -5.17 4.31 -3.66
CA ALA A 47 -4.42 3.38 -4.50
C ALA A 47 -5.13 3.23 -5.85
N GLN A 48 -4.36 3.07 -6.92
CA GLN A 48 -4.85 2.87 -8.28
C GLN A 48 -4.01 1.83 -9.01
N PHE A 49 -4.58 1.26 -10.07
CA PHE A 49 -3.82 0.44 -10.99
C PHE A 49 -2.71 1.27 -11.64
N ASP A 50 -1.48 0.80 -11.55
CA ASP A 50 -0.33 1.44 -12.17
C ASP A 50 0.66 0.38 -12.66
N ARG A 51 0.70 0.20 -13.99
CA ARG A 51 1.59 -0.77 -14.64
C ARG A 51 3.07 -0.47 -14.38
N SER A 52 3.45 0.78 -14.11
CA SER A 52 4.85 1.14 -13.84
C SER A 52 5.37 0.53 -12.53
N THR A 53 4.48 0.27 -11.57
CA THR A 53 4.84 -0.40 -10.30
C THR A 53 5.26 -1.86 -10.48
N LEU A 54 4.95 -2.45 -11.64
CA LEU A 54 5.31 -3.82 -12.01
C LEU A 54 6.62 -3.89 -12.80
N ALA A 55 7.35 -2.78 -12.94
CA ALA A 55 8.65 -2.76 -13.60
C ALA A 55 9.65 -3.63 -12.81
N GLY A 56 9.86 -4.87 -13.29
CA GLY A 56 10.72 -5.87 -12.65
C GLY A 56 9.97 -7.05 -12.02
N ALA A 57 8.63 -7.07 -12.09
CA ALA A 57 7.86 -8.25 -11.75
C ALA A 57 8.25 -9.43 -12.68
N PRO A 58 8.33 -10.67 -12.16
CA PRO A 58 8.66 -11.83 -12.97
C PRO A 58 7.57 -12.06 -14.02
N ALA A 59 7.98 -12.21 -15.27
CA ALA A 59 7.06 -12.56 -16.35
C ALA A 59 6.39 -13.92 -16.07
N VAL A 60 5.22 -14.10 -16.66
CA VAL A 60 4.50 -15.38 -16.69
C VAL A 60 5.43 -16.50 -17.21
N ALA A 61 5.54 -17.59 -16.47
CA ALA A 61 6.44 -18.70 -16.80
C ALA A 61 5.88 -19.59 -17.94
N SER A 62 5.72 -19.04 -19.15
CA SER A 62 5.50 -19.84 -20.35
C SER A 62 6.37 -19.31 -21.50
N PRO A 63 7.31 -20.11 -22.04
CA PRO A 63 8.18 -19.67 -23.13
C PRO A 63 7.41 -19.45 -24.44
N GLU A 64 6.25 -20.09 -24.59
CA GLU A 64 5.38 -19.98 -25.75
C GLU A 64 3.97 -19.56 -25.29
N LYS A 65 3.36 -18.62 -26.01
CA LYS A 65 1.99 -18.20 -25.74
C LYS A 65 1.02 -19.34 -26.07
N LEU A 66 0.01 -19.52 -25.23
CA LEU A 66 -1.06 -20.48 -25.47
C LEU A 66 -2.00 -19.98 -26.58
N PRO A 67 -2.50 -20.87 -27.46
CA PRO A 67 -3.43 -20.48 -28.50
C PRO A 67 -4.82 -20.15 -27.92
N GLY A 68 -5.44 -19.11 -28.47
CA GLY A 68 -6.81 -18.69 -28.19
C GLY A 68 -6.91 -17.38 -27.42
N ARG A 69 -8.14 -17.05 -27.00
CA ARG A 69 -8.47 -15.82 -26.28
C ARG A 69 -9.00 -16.13 -24.89
N VAL A 70 -8.82 -15.22 -23.95
CA VAL A 70 -9.37 -15.34 -22.60
C VAL A 70 -10.47 -14.30 -22.39
N LEU A 71 -11.58 -14.72 -21.79
CA LEU A 71 -12.62 -13.82 -21.29
C LEU A 71 -12.43 -13.60 -19.79
N ILE A 72 -12.30 -12.36 -19.37
CA ILE A 72 -12.38 -11.95 -17.96
C ILE A 72 -13.83 -11.54 -17.68
N ARG A 73 -14.51 -12.34 -16.87
CA ARG A 73 -15.91 -12.15 -16.50
C ARG A 73 -16.02 -11.79 -15.04
N MET A 74 -16.55 -10.61 -14.75
CA MET A 74 -16.79 -10.16 -13.38
C MET A 74 -18.24 -9.71 -13.26
N SER A 75 -18.88 -10.04 -12.13
CA SER A 75 -20.18 -9.45 -11.80
C SER A 75 -20.03 -7.94 -11.59
N ASP A 76 -21.11 -7.17 -11.79
CA ASP A 76 -21.08 -5.73 -11.54
C ASP A 76 -20.69 -5.40 -10.10
N ALA A 77 -21.08 -6.23 -9.12
CA ALA A 77 -20.66 -6.08 -7.73
C ALA A 77 -19.16 -6.28 -7.56
N ALA A 78 -18.57 -7.29 -8.21
CA ALA A 78 -17.14 -7.57 -8.15
C ALA A 78 -16.33 -6.48 -8.87
N ARG A 79 -16.77 -6.02 -10.04
CA ARG A 79 -16.09 -4.97 -10.83
C ARG A 79 -16.11 -3.63 -10.10
N ASN A 80 -17.22 -3.28 -9.47
CA ASN A 80 -17.38 -2.01 -8.76
C ASN A 80 -16.97 -2.07 -7.28
N TYR A 81 -16.29 -3.14 -6.85
CA TYR A 81 -15.83 -3.26 -5.47
C TYR A 81 -14.75 -2.22 -5.17
N VAL A 82 -15.03 -1.34 -4.21
CA VAL A 82 -14.11 -0.32 -3.70
C VAL A 82 -13.87 -0.61 -2.22
N PHE A 83 -12.61 -0.83 -1.85
CA PHE A 83 -12.20 -0.83 -0.46
C PHE A 83 -12.05 0.61 0.03
N SER A 84 -12.62 0.92 1.19
CA SER A 84 -12.38 2.14 1.94
C SER A 84 -12.28 1.75 3.42
N GLY A 85 -11.14 2.05 4.03
CA GLY A 85 -10.87 1.64 5.40
C GLY A 85 -9.57 2.19 5.96
N ASN A 86 -9.46 2.14 7.29
CA ASN A 86 -8.28 2.53 8.04
C ASN A 86 -7.29 1.37 8.16
N PRO A 87 -6.00 1.61 8.43
CA PRO A 87 -5.07 0.53 8.69
C PRO A 87 -5.45 -0.19 9.98
N PHE A 88 -5.21 -1.50 10.02
CA PHE A 88 -5.38 -2.32 11.21
C PHE A 88 -4.37 -1.96 12.30
N SER A 89 -3.18 -1.46 11.91
CA SER A 89 -2.14 -1.02 12.86
C SER A 89 -2.54 0.25 13.61
N HIS A 90 -2.04 0.41 14.85
CA HIS A 90 -2.15 1.67 15.60
C HIS A 90 -1.45 2.85 14.90
N MET A 91 -0.42 2.56 14.10
CA MET A 91 0.24 3.56 13.28
C MET A 91 -0.70 4.06 12.18
N ALA A 92 -0.86 5.38 12.11
CA ALA A 92 -1.68 6.07 11.11
C ALA A 92 -3.17 5.67 11.11
N ARG A 93 -3.78 5.37 12.27
CA ARG A 93 -5.24 5.14 12.38
C ARG A 93 -6.12 6.29 11.88
N GLY A 94 -5.55 7.50 11.79
CA GLY A 94 -6.21 8.66 11.21
C GLY A 94 -6.08 8.77 9.69
N SER A 95 -5.42 7.79 9.05
CA SER A 95 -5.34 7.69 7.59
C SER A 95 -6.32 6.66 7.07
N GLU A 96 -6.99 7.01 5.98
CA GLU A 96 -7.91 6.14 5.28
C GLU A 96 -7.32 5.79 3.92
N LEU A 97 -7.37 4.52 3.53
CA LEU A 97 -7.04 4.07 2.18
C LEU A 97 -8.31 3.77 1.41
N THR A 98 -8.43 4.36 0.22
CA THR A 98 -9.43 3.99 -0.79
C THR A 98 -8.75 3.28 -1.95
N ALA A 99 -9.27 2.14 -2.36
CA ALA A 99 -8.74 1.36 -3.48
C ALA A 99 -9.87 0.73 -4.31
N PRO A 100 -9.97 1.00 -5.62
CA PRO A 100 -10.96 0.37 -6.51
C PRO A 100 -10.51 -1.05 -6.85
N LEU A 101 -10.57 -1.95 -5.87
CA LEU A 101 -10.02 -3.31 -5.98
C LEU A 101 -10.67 -4.14 -7.10
N GLY A 102 -11.95 -3.90 -7.42
CA GLY A 102 -12.61 -4.53 -8.56
C GLY A 102 -11.95 -4.18 -9.90
N GLU A 103 -11.75 -2.88 -10.15
CA GLU A 103 -11.06 -2.39 -11.34
C GLU A 103 -9.60 -2.87 -11.39
N MET A 104 -8.87 -2.78 -10.27
CA MET A 104 -7.49 -3.25 -10.20
C MET A 104 -7.39 -4.76 -10.49
N THR A 105 -8.34 -5.56 -9.99
CA THR A 105 -8.41 -7.00 -10.26
C THR A 105 -8.65 -7.27 -11.75
N GLU A 106 -9.61 -6.58 -12.37
CA GLU A 106 -9.92 -6.72 -13.80
C GLU A 106 -8.70 -6.39 -14.67
N GLN A 107 -8.06 -5.24 -14.42
CA GLN A 107 -6.87 -4.79 -15.15
C GLN A 107 -5.70 -5.76 -14.96
N MET A 108 -5.51 -6.30 -13.76
CA MET A 108 -4.43 -7.24 -13.49
C MET A 108 -4.66 -8.59 -14.15
N SER A 109 -5.90 -9.10 -14.12
CA SER A 109 -6.27 -10.31 -14.86
C SER A 109 -6.04 -10.11 -16.37
N LEU A 110 -6.47 -8.98 -16.94
CA LEU A 110 -6.21 -8.65 -18.33
C LEU A 110 -4.71 -8.65 -18.64
N LEU A 111 -3.89 -7.99 -17.81
CA LEU A 111 -2.45 -7.91 -18.00
C LEU A 111 -1.80 -9.30 -18.05
N VAL A 112 -2.05 -10.13 -17.04
CA VAL A 112 -1.45 -11.47 -16.92
C VAL A 112 -1.91 -12.39 -18.05
N PHE A 113 -3.21 -12.46 -18.33
CA PHE A 113 -3.72 -13.36 -19.37
C PHE A 113 -3.38 -12.88 -20.80
N ASN A 114 -3.16 -11.57 -21.01
CA ASN A 114 -2.61 -11.06 -22.28
C ASN A 114 -1.17 -11.50 -22.55
N GLU A 115 -0.36 -11.64 -21.50
CA GLU A 115 1.01 -12.16 -21.60
C GLU A 115 1.00 -13.65 -21.95
N MET A 116 0.03 -14.40 -21.43
CA MET A 116 -0.07 -15.85 -21.57
C MET A 116 -0.67 -16.35 -22.89
N PHE A 117 -1.62 -15.62 -23.49
CA PHE A 117 -2.37 -16.07 -24.67
C PHE A 117 -2.04 -15.25 -25.93
N ASP A 118 -2.04 -15.90 -27.09
CA ASP A 118 -1.73 -15.26 -28.38
C ASP A 118 -2.84 -14.29 -28.84
N GLY A 119 -4.10 -14.66 -28.63
CA GLY A 119 -5.27 -13.84 -28.89
C GLY A 119 -5.60 -12.87 -27.75
N GLY A 120 -4.80 -12.88 -26.68
CA GLY A 120 -4.93 -12.01 -25.53
C GLY A 120 -6.14 -12.28 -24.64
N ALA A 121 -6.44 -11.32 -23.78
CA ALA A 121 -7.53 -11.32 -22.83
C ALA A 121 -8.42 -10.09 -23.06
N VAL A 122 -9.74 -10.27 -22.92
CA VAL A 122 -10.73 -9.21 -23.01
C VAL A 122 -11.76 -9.33 -21.90
N THR A 123 -12.39 -8.23 -21.55
CA THR A 123 -13.54 -8.19 -20.64
C THR A 123 -14.84 -8.32 -21.41
N ASP A 124 -15.92 -8.57 -20.67
CA ASP A 124 -17.26 -8.76 -21.24
C ASP A 124 -17.66 -7.67 -22.25
N GLY A 125 -18.13 -8.13 -23.41
CA GLY A 125 -18.75 -7.33 -24.45
C GLY A 125 -19.42 -8.23 -25.47
N LEU A 126 -20.70 -8.58 -25.26
CA LEU A 126 -21.59 -9.36 -26.16
C LEU A 126 -20.96 -10.58 -26.88
N ALA A 127 -19.87 -11.12 -26.37
CA ALA A 127 -19.10 -12.15 -27.04
C ALA A 127 -19.68 -13.53 -26.69
N ASP A 128 -19.79 -14.38 -27.70
CA ASP A 128 -20.13 -15.79 -27.51
C ASP A 128 -18.99 -16.49 -26.76
N ASP A 129 -19.30 -17.10 -25.61
CA ASP A 129 -18.39 -17.89 -24.78
C ASP A 129 -17.59 -18.91 -25.58
N SER A 130 -18.19 -19.45 -26.66
CA SER A 130 -17.57 -20.43 -27.54
C SER A 130 -16.31 -19.91 -28.27
N ALA A 131 -16.14 -18.60 -28.39
CA ALA A 131 -15.01 -17.96 -29.04
C ALA A 131 -13.74 -17.89 -28.16
N PHE A 132 -13.86 -18.22 -26.87
CA PHE A 132 -12.76 -18.15 -25.91
C PHE A 132 -12.15 -19.52 -25.64
N ARG A 133 -10.91 -19.53 -25.21
CA ARG A 133 -10.24 -20.73 -24.70
C ARG A 133 -10.54 -20.93 -23.22
N LEU A 134 -10.63 -19.82 -22.47
CA LEU A 134 -10.88 -19.78 -21.04
C LEU A 134 -11.83 -18.63 -20.68
N ILE A 135 -12.60 -18.86 -19.62
CA ILE A 135 -13.38 -17.85 -18.92
C ILE A 135 -12.83 -17.78 -17.49
N VAL A 136 -12.37 -16.60 -17.09
CA VAL A 136 -11.79 -16.32 -15.77
C VAL A 136 -12.75 -15.44 -15.01
N GLU A 137 -13.15 -15.88 -13.83
CA GLU A 137 -14.12 -15.23 -12.96
C GLU A 137 -13.45 -14.85 -11.63
N PRO A 138 -12.67 -13.74 -11.60
CA PRO A 138 -12.01 -13.32 -10.38
C PRO A 138 -12.95 -12.46 -9.53
N THR A 139 -12.86 -12.60 -8.21
CA THR A 139 -13.60 -11.78 -7.25
C THR A 139 -12.74 -11.51 -6.02
N VAL A 140 -12.70 -10.25 -5.60
CA VAL A 140 -12.12 -9.83 -4.32
C VAL A 140 -13.25 -9.41 -3.40
N ASN A 141 -13.28 -9.96 -2.19
CA ASN A 141 -14.38 -9.76 -1.23
C ASN A 141 -13.94 -8.98 0.01
N ALA A 142 -12.66 -9.08 0.39
CA ALA A 142 -12.13 -8.38 1.54
C ALA A 142 -10.67 -8.00 1.33
N PHE A 143 -10.29 -6.89 1.96
CA PHE A 143 -8.92 -6.42 1.99
C PHE A 143 -8.65 -5.80 3.35
N GLU A 144 -7.47 -6.09 3.90
CA GLU A 144 -6.97 -5.53 5.14
C GLU A 144 -5.54 -5.06 4.90
N TYR A 145 -5.12 -4.00 5.60
CA TYR A 145 -3.74 -3.54 5.53
C TYR A 145 -3.28 -2.98 6.87
N ALA A 146 -1.96 -2.98 7.08
CA ALA A 146 -1.31 -2.44 8.26
C ALA A 146 0.03 -1.80 7.90
N TYR A 147 0.47 -0.86 8.74
CA TYR A 147 1.82 -0.33 8.70
C TYR A 147 2.71 -1.03 9.73
N TYR A 148 3.96 -1.23 9.36
CA TYR A 148 5.02 -1.87 10.12
C TYR A 148 6.24 -0.96 10.15
N THR A 149 7.04 -1.01 11.20
CA THR A 149 8.29 -0.24 11.32
C THR A 149 9.45 -1.20 11.44
N PRO A 150 10.03 -1.66 10.31
CA PRO A 150 11.18 -2.57 10.36
C PRO A 150 12.42 -1.92 11.01
N SER A 151 12.48 -0.59 11.07
CA SER A 151 13.50 0.17 11.82
C SER A 151 12.98 1.55 12.23
N MET A 152 13.72 2.28 13.09
CA MET A 152 13.32 3.60 13.60
C MET A 152 13.05 4.67 12.53
N SER A 153 13.56 4.49 11.31
CA SER A 153 13.41 5.48 10.22
C SER A 153 12.59 4.97 9.04
N LEU A 154 12.11 3.72 9.08
CA LEU A 154 11.42 3.08 7.96
C LEU A 154 10.03 2.63 8.38
N ILE A 155 9.08 2.82 7.47
CA ILE A 155 7.73 2.27 7.53
C ILE A 155 7.57 1.34 6.34
N GLN A 156 6.81 0.27 6.52
CA GLN A 156 6.46 -0.69 5.50
C GLN A 156 4.96 -0.92 5.56
N ILE A 157 4.27 -0.93 4.44
CA ILE A 157 2.87 -1.35 4.37
C ILE A 157 2.81 -2.84 4.10
N ALA A 158 1.89 -3.55 4.74
CA ALA A 158 1.52 -4.90 4.35
C ALA A 158 0.02 -5.00 4.14
N GLY A 159 -0.38 -5.80 3.15
CA GLY A 159 -1.78 -6.03 2.80
C GLY A 159 -2.12 -7.51 2.82
N HIS A 160 -3.38 -7.81 3.06
CA HIS A 160 -3.98 -9.12 2.97
C HIS A 160 -5.27 -9.01 2.18
N MET A 161 -5.42 -9.85 1.16
CA MET A 161 -6.58 -9.88 0.29
C MET A 161 -7.26 -11.25 0.32
N GLN A 162 -8.58 -11.23 0.35
CA GLN A 162 -9.42 -12.42 0.30
C GLN A 162 -10.43 -12.32 -0.84
N GLY A 163 -10.76 -13.47 -1.43
CA GLY A 163 -11.66 -13.53 -2.56
C GLY A 163 -11.88 -14.95 -3.07
N HIS A 164 -12.22 -15.05 -4.34
CA HIS A 164 -12.46 -16.32 -5.01
C HIS A 164 -12.09 -16.19 -6.48
N ILE A 165 -11.48 -17.23 -7.05
CA ILE A 165 -11.16 -17.25 -8.48
C ILE A 165 -11.58 -18.59 -9.06
N ARG A 166 -12.38 -18.50 -10.13
CA ARG A 166 -12.85 -19.64 -10.91
C ARG A 166 -12.42 -19.50 -12.36
N ILE A 167 -11.88 -20.56 -12.93
CA ILE A 167 -11.49 -20.63 -14.34
C ILE A 167 -12.16 -21.83 -14.96
N THR A 168 -12.89 -21.57 -16.04
CA THR A 168 -13.63 -22.60 -16.77
C THR A 168 -13.28 -22.57 -18.26
N THR A 169 -13.51 -23.68 -18.94
CA THR A 169 -13.57 -23.72 -20.41
C THR A 169 -14.96 -23.26 -20.87
N PRO A 170 -15.14 -22.89 -22.15
CA PRO A 170 -16.47 -22.58 -22.70
C PRO A 170 -17.50 -23.69 -22.55
N ALA A 171 -17.04 -24.94 -22.50
CA ALA A 171 -17.89 -26.11 -22.26
C ALA A 171 -18.30 -26.28 -20.79
N GLY A 172 -17.93 -25.35 -19.90
CA GLY A 172 -18.21 -25.39 -18.47
C GLY A 172 -17.30 -26.29 -17.65
N ARG A 173 -16.21 -26.84 -18.24
CA ARG A 173 -15.24 -27.64 -17.47
C ARG A 173 -14.44 -26.71 -16.57
N VAL A 174 -14.53 -26.94 -15.26
CA VAL A 174 -13.75 -26.22 -14.26
C VAL A 174 -12.29 -26.66 -14.31
N LEU A 175 -11.37 -25.70 -14.44
CA LEU A 175 -9.92 -25.92 -14.41
C LEU A 175 -9.33 -25.51 -13.06
N VAL A 176 -9.78 -24.37 -12.54
CA VAL A 176 -9.38 -23.81 -11.24
C VAL A 176 -10.65 -23.31 -10.57
N ASP A 177 -10.84 -23.63 -9.29
CA ASP A 177 -11.94 -23.14 -8.47
C ASP A 177 -11.47 -23.16 -7.02
N ARG A 178 -11.01 -22.02 -6.52
CA ARG A 178 -10.42 -21.92 -5.18
C ARG A 178 -10.59 -20.54 -4.56
N PRO A 179 -10.61 -20.48 -3.22
CA PRO A 179 -10.47 -19.20 -2.53
C PRO A 179 -9.16 -18.51 -2.90
N LEU A 180 -9.23 -17.19 -3.04
CA LEU A 180 -8.08 -16.31 -3.06
C LEU A 180 -7.78 -15.94 -1.61
N ASP A 181 -6.58 -16.29 -1.14
CA ASP A 181 -6.06 -15.87 0.15
C ASP A 181 -4.57 -15.59 0.00
N THR A 182 -4.22 -14.32 0.03
CA THR A 182 -2.85 -13.87 -0.22
C THR A 182 -1.96 -14.00 1.02
N GLY A 183 -2.54 -14.29 2.19
CA GLY A 183 -1.89 -14.00 3.46
C GLY A 183 -1.35 -12.56 3.50
N LEU A 184 -0.42 -12.32 4.43
CA LEU A 184 0.20 -11.02 4.59
C LEU A 184 1.33 -10.81 3.58
N VAL A 185 1.20 -9.81 2.72
CA VAL A 185 2.21 -9.44 1.72
C VAL A 185 2.77 -8.07 2.06
N HIS A 186 4.08 -8.00 2.22
CA HIS A 186 4.79 -6.79 2.59
C HIS A 186 5.26 -6.03 1.35
N GLY A 187 5.09 -4.71 1.35
CA GLY A 187 5.72 -3.81 0.39
C GLY A 187 7.18 -3.54 0.69
N GLU A 188 7.81 -2.71 -0.13
CA GLU A 188 9.14 -2.20 0.18
C GLU A 188 9.09 -1.21 1.35
N PRO A 189 10.05 -1.25 2.29
CA PRO A 189 10.18 -0.22 3.31
C PRO A 189 10.48 1.16 2.70
N TYR A 190 9.83 2.20 3.21
CA TYR A 190 10.02 3.59 2.81
C TYR A 190 10.32 4.47 4.03
N ALA A 191 10.94 5.62 3.83
CA ALA A 191 11.28 6.52 4.93
C ALA A 191 10.01 7.15 5.54
N ILE A 192 9.99 7.41 6.85
CA ILE A 192 8.84 8.03 7.54
C ILE A 192 8.37 9.35 6.87
N LEU A 193 9.28 10.05 6.21
CA LEU A 193 9.02 11.34 5.56
C LEU A 193 8.53 11.21 4.10
N THR A 194 8.45 10.01 3.55
CA THR A 194 7.93 9.77 2.19
C THR A 194 6.50 9.25 2.24
N THR A 195 5.67 9.66 1.29
CA THR A 195 4.32 9.14 1.14
C THR A 195 4.36 7.65 0.83
N PRO A 196 3.53 6.82 1.48
CA PRO A 196 3.47 5.40 1.15
C PRO A 196 3.03 5.21 -0.30
N ASN A 197 3.62 4.24 -1.00
CA ASN A 197 3.13 3.81 -2.31
C ASN A 197 2.15 2.63 -2.14
N HIS A 198 0.92 2.93 -1.70
CA HIS A 198 -0.12 1.90 -1.51
C HIS A 198 -0.42 1.13 -2.80
N SER A 199 -0.38 1.81 -3.96
CA SER A 199 -0.60 1.22 -5.27
C SER A 199 0.38 0.09 -5.55
N GLN A 200 1.67 0.27 -5.24
CA GLN A 200 2.69 -0.75 -5.50
C GLN A 200 2.39 -2.08 -4.78
N VAL A 201 2.02 -2.03 -3.51
CA VAL A 201 1.72 -3.27 -2.76
C VAL A 201 0.50 -3.97 -3.31
N LEU A 202 -0.58 -3.23 -3.56
CA LEU A 202 -1.81 -3.80 -4.12
C LEU A 202 -1.59 -4.38 -5.53
N ASN A 203 -0.87 -3.65 -6.40
CA ASN A 203 -0.53 -4.12 -7.73
C ASN A 203 0.33 -5.39 -7.67
N ASN A 204 1.32 -5.45 -6.79
CA ASN A 204 2.16 -6.64 -6.62
C ASN A 204 1.38 -7.85 -6.11
N ILE A 205 0.53 -7.67 -5.09
CA ILE A 205 -0.35 -8.73 -4.55
C ILE A 205 -1.21 -9.30 -5.67
N LEU A 206 -1.92 -8.44 -6.39
CA LEU A 206 -2.82 -8.86 -7.45
C LEU A 206 -2.06 -9.51 -8.61
N TYR A 207 -0.91 -8.95 -9.03
CA TYR A 207 -0.12 -9.49 -10.13
C TYR A 207 0.39 -10.88 -9.80
N ASP A 208 1.00 -11.06 -8.62
CA ASP A 208 1.57 -12.35 -8.21
C ASP A 208 0.50 -13.44 -8.12
N GLU A 209 -0.66 -13.14 -7.54
CA GLU A 209 -1.75 -14.10 -7.42
C GLU A 209 -2.37 -14.44 -8.78
N MET A 210 -2.61 -13.44 -9.64
CA MET A 210 -3.12 -13.69 -10.99
C MET A 210 -2.12 -14.49 -11.83
N ARG A 211 -0.83 -14.18 -11.73
CA ARG A 211 0.24 -14.91 -12.42
C ARG A 211 0.27 -16.38 -12.02
N LEU A 212 0.23 -16.67 -10.72
CA LEU A 212 0.22 -18.04 -10.20
C LEU A 212 -1.02 -18.82 -10.67
N ILE A 213 -2.17 -18.17 -10.69
CA ILE A 213 -3.43 -18.79 -11.13
C ILE A 213 -3.43 -19.05 -12.63
N ALA A 214 -2.91 -18.11 -13.41
CA ALA A 214 -2.78 -18.29 -14.84
C ALA A 214 -1.86 -19.47 -15.16
N GLU A 215 -0.73 -19.60 -14.46
CA GLU A 215 0.21 -20.74 -14.59
C GLU A 215 -0.50 -22.08 -14.26
N GLU A 216 -1.28 -22.11 -13.17
CA GLU A 216 -2.08 -23.27 -12.78
C GLU A 216 -3.14 -23.64 -13.86
N ALA A 217 -3.81 -22.64 -14.44
CA ALA A 217 -4.78 -22.84 -15.51
C ALA A 217 -4.13 -23.35 -16.82
N ALA A 218 -2.95 -22.83 -17.17
CA ALA A 218 -2.17 -23.27 -18.33
C ALA A 218 -1.77 -24.75 -18.22
N GLU A 219 -1.35 -25.18 -17.04
CA GLU A 219 -1.01 -26.58 -16.76
C GLU A 219 -2.24 -27.48 -16.85
N ALA A 220 -3.37 -27.06 -16.27
CA ALA A 220 -4.63 -27.78 -16.35
C ALA A 220 -5.15 -27.90 -17.80
N LEU A 221 -4.89 -26.89 -18.64
CA LEU A 221 -5.21 -26.91 -20.07
C LEU A 221 -4.34 -27.88 -20.87
N THR A 222 -3.04 -27.90 -20.61
CA THR A 222 -2.06 -28.69 -21.37
C THR A 222 -2.00 -30.15 -20.92
N GLY A 223 -2.59 -30.48 -19.77
CA GLY A 223 -2.54 -31.83 -19.20
C GLY A 223 -1.15 -32.20 -18.68
N ALA A 224 -0.24 -31.22 -18.54
CA ALA A 224 1.09 -31.39 -17.96
C ALA A 224 0.95 -31.52 -16.43
N GLY A 225 0.44 -32.66 -15.96
CA GLY A 225 0.04 -32.94 -14.57
C GLY A 225 1.15 -32.97 -13.51
N ASN A 226 2.24 -32.22 -13.65
CA ASN A 226 3.40 -32.29 -12.76
C ASN A 226 3.46 -31.22 -11.66
N TYR A 227 2.54 -30.25 -11.62
CA TYR A 227 2.59 -29.13 -10.66
C TYR A 227 1.71 -29.26 -9.42
N SER A 228 0.79 -30.24 -9.36
CA SER A 228 -0.03 -30.46 -8.15
C SER A 228 0.82 -30.75 -6.90
N ARG A 229 2.08 -31.22 -7.08
CA ARG A 229 3.04 -31.41 -5.98
C ARG A 229 3.76 -30.12 -5.52
N ARG A 230 3.82 -29.06 -6.34
CA ARG A 230 4.54 -27.82 -6.01
C ARG A 230 3.63 -26.74 -5.41
N SER A 231 2.40 -26.62 -5.92
CA SER A 231 1.35 -25.76 -5.33
C SER A 231 1.04 -26.15 -3.89
N GLY A 232 0.89 -27.45 -3.61
CA GLY A 232 0.69 -27.96 -2.24
C GLY A 232 1.84 -27.64 -1.26
N ARG A 233 3.07 -27.46 -1.76
CA ARG A 233 4.24 -27.16 -0.91
C ARG A 233 4.34 -25.67 -0.55
N ARG A 234 3.93 -24.75 -1.44
CA ARG A 234 3.75 -23.33 -1.08
C ARG A 234 2.54 -23.12 -0.17
N LEU A 235 1.46 -23.88 -0.37
CA LEU A 235 0.29 -23.87 0.53
C LEU A 235 0.61 -24.43 1.92
N SER A 236 1.56 -25.38 2.06
CA SER A 236 1.99 -25.89 3.37
C SER A 236 2.71 -24.85 4.25
N HIS A 237 3.29 -23.80 3.66
CA HIS A 237 3.81 -22.64 4.40
C HIS A 237 2.76 -21.53 4.59
N ARG A 238 1.58 -21.62 3.94
CA ARG A 238 0.49 -20.63 4.00
C ARG A 238 -0.72 -21.09 4.83
N GLY A 239 -0.71 -22.32 5.35
CA GLY A 239 -1.79 -22.96 6.12
C GLY A 239 -2.12 -22.38 7.50
N GLU A 240 -1.72 -21.14 7.78
CA GLU A 240 -2.04 -20.38 9.02
C GLU A 240 -3.04 -19.25 8.76
N ALA A 241 -3.95 -19.43 7.81
CA ALA A 241 -5.03 -18.48 7.48
C ALA A 241 -5.96 -18.20 8.67
N ALA A 242 -6.19 -19.19 9.56
CA ALA A 242 -7.01 -19.03 10.77
C ALA A 242 -6.36 -18.13 11.85
N THR A 243 -5.12 -17.70 11.63
CA THR A 243 -4.37 -16.84 12.55
C THR A 243 -4.02 -15.49 11.94
N VAL A 244 -4.48 -15.11 10.76
CA VAL A 244 -4.00 -13.85 10.12
C VAL A 244 -4.51 -12.61 10.85
N GLY A 245 -5.80 -12.55 11.23
CA GLY A 245 -6.31 -11.47 12.09
C GLY A 245 -5.63 -11.47 13.47
N ALA A 246 -5.52 -12.65 14.10
CA ALA A 246 -4.79 -12.82 15.37
C ALA A 246 -3.29 -12.52 15.24
N ARG A 247 -2.69 -12.65 14.05
CA ARG A 247 -1.31 -12.29 13.73
C ARG A 247 -1.18 -10.81 13.49
N MET A 248 -2.06 -10.19 12.73
CA MET A 248 -2.07 -8.73 12.58
C MET A 248 -2.27 -8.08 13.94
N GLU A 249 -3.13 -8.63 14.81
CA GLU A 249 -3.26 -8.23 16.22
C GLU A 249 -2.01 -8.53 17.05
N SER A 250 -1.49 -9.76 17.04
CA SER A 250 -0.32 -10.13 17.84
C SER A 250 0.95 -9.40 17.41
N PHE A 251 1.09 -9.12 16.12
CA PHE A 251 2.20 -8.37 15.55
C PHE A 251 2.04 -6.86 15.74
N ALA A 252 0.82 -6.31 15.64
CA ALA A 252 0.55 -4.92 16.05
C ALA A 252 0.83 -4.73 17.56
N ALA A 253 0.49 -5.73 18.37
CA ALA A 253 0.84 -5.75 19.79
C ALA A 253 2.36 -5.85 20.00
N GLN A 254 3.08 -6.69 19.25
CA GLN A 254 4.55 -6.78 19.34
C GLN A 254 5.28 -5.52 18.87
N THR A 255 4.80 -4.81 17.84
CA THR A 255 5.39 -3.52 17.43
C THR A 255 5.10 -2.41 18.45
N SER A 256 4.00 -2.50 19.20
CA SER A 256 3.73 -1.60 20.33
C SER A 256 4.53 -1.92 21.59
N ALA A 257 4.94 -3.18 21.78
CA ALA A 257 5.69 -3.66 22.96
C ALA A 257 7.22 -3.72 22.74
N GLY A 258 7.68 -3.63 21.48
CA GLY A 258 9.07 -3.79 21.09
C GLY A 258 9.89 -2.50 21.08
N SER A 259 10.05 -1.83 22.23
CA SER A 259 11.18 -0.92 22.47
C SER A 259 12.06 -1.32 23.65
N ASP A 260 11.68 -2.34 24.42
CA ASP A 260 12.36 -2.69 25.67
C ASP A 260 13.11 -4.04 25.63
N GLY A 261 13.09 -4.74 24.49
CA GLY A 261 13.83 -5.97 24.27
C GLY A 261 15.27 -5.70 23.83
N ALA A 262 16.23 -6.10 24.67
CA ALA A 262 17.68 -5.93 24.47
C ALA A 262 18.16 -6.40 23.08
N VAL A 263 18.29 -5.44 22.16
CA VAL A 263 19.10 -5.57 20.95
C VAL A 263 20.56 -5.48 21.37
N ASP A 264 21.32 -6.51 20.99
CA ASP A 264 22.75 -6.69 21.25
C ASP A 264 23.53 -5.36 21.16
N GLY A 265 24.29 -5.06 22.22
CA GLY A 265 24.63 -3.69 22.65
C GLY A 265 25.50 -2.85 21.70
N GLY A 266 25.92 -3.37 20.54
CA GLY A 266 26.73 -2.66 19.55
C GLY A 266 25.91 -1.78 18.59
N ASP A 267 24.85 -2.34 18.01
CA ASP A 267 24.07 -1.64 16.96
C ASP A 267 23.22 -0.50 17.54
N SER A 268 22.73 -0.66 18.77
CA SER A 268 21.97 0.39 19.46
C SER A 268 22.84 1.61 19.81
N ALA A 269 24.12 1.40 20.13
CA ALA A 269 25.07 2.48 20.45
C ALA A 269 25.43 3.31 19.21
N LEU A 270 25.66 2.65 18.06
CA LEU A 270 25.92 3.33 16.79
C LEU A 270 24.72 4.13 16.30
N MET A 271 23.50 3.61 16.47
CA MET A 271 22.28 4.33 16.12
C MET A 271 22.09 5.59 16.98
N ARG A 272 22.30 5.51 18.30
CA ARG A 272 22.26 6.70 19.18
C ARG A 272 23.29 7.74 18.78
N LEU A 273 24.52 7.30 18.50
CA LEU A 273 25.60 8.19 18.08
C LEU A 273 25.28 8.92 16.76
N ARG A 274 24.65 8.23 15.80
CA ARG A 274 24.19 8.83 14.54
C ARG A 274 23.08 9.86 14.78
N GLN A 275 22.16 9.58 15.70
CA GLN A 275 21.09 10.52 16.03
C GLN A 275 21.61 11.79 16.70
N GLU A 276 22.65 11.70 17.55
CA GLU A 276 23.31 12.87 18.13
C GLU A 276 23.95 13.77 17.08
N LEU A 277 24.55 13.19 16.03
CA LEU A 277 25.11 13.94 14.89
C LEU A 277 24.01 14.66 14.09
N ILE A 278 22.90 13.96 13.78
CA ILE A 278 21.76 14.54 13.05
C ILE A 278 21.15 15.71 13.83
N ASN A 279 21.03 15.56 15.14
CA ASN A 279 20.45 16.59 16.02
C ASN A 279 21.44 17.74 16.33
N GLY A 280 22.66 17.72 15.76
CA GLY A 280 23.68 18.75 16.00
C GLY A 280 24.27 18.75 17.42
N LYS A 281 24.07 17.68 18.19
CA LYS A 281 24.59 17.56 19.57
C LYS A 281 26.09 17.24 19.61
N ILE A 282 26.59 16.60 18.56
CA ILE A 282 28.01 16.32 18.37
C ILE A 282 28.40 16.71 16.95
N ASP A 283 29.66 17.13 16.77
CA ASP A 283 30.22 17.36 15.45
C ASP A 283 30.68 16.04 14.78
N LYS A 284 31.00 16.12 13.49
CA LYS A 284 31.44 14.97 12.69
C LYS A 284 32.73 14.34 13.24
N ALA A 285 33.65 15.14 13.76
CA ALA A 285 34.92 14.65 14.31
C ALA A 285 34.69 13.78 15.56
N THR A 286 33.79 14.21 16.43
CA THR A 286 33.38 13.49 17.65
C THR A 286 32.62 12.22 17.31
N TYR A 287 31.76 12.25 16.29
CA TYR A 287 31.08 11.06 15.77
C TYR A 287 32.09 10.01 15.26
N ASP A 288 33.03 10.42 14.40
CA ASP A 288 34.01 9.49 13.80
C ASP A 288 34.92 8.85 14.85
N ALA A 289 35.32 9.61 15.88
CA ALA A 289 36.13 9.10 16.99
C ALA A 289 35.36 8.05 17.84
N ARG A 290 34.11 8.35 18.20
CA ARG A 290 33.26 7.45 18.99
C ARG A 290 32.84 6.21 18.18
N LYS A 291 32.62 6.34 16.87
CA LYS A 291 32.33 5.22 15.97
C LYS A 291 33.50 4.21 15.95
N ARG A 292 34.75 4.70 15.86
CA ARG A 292 35.95 3.83 15.90
C ARG A 292 36.11 3.11 17.23
N ALA A 293 35.76 3.76 18.34
CA ALA A 293 35.78 3.12 19.66
C ALA A 293 34.73 2.00 19.78
N LEU A 294 33.57 2.17 19.15
CA LEU A 294 32.48 1.18 19.14
C LEU A 294 32.73 0.02 18.15
N SER A 295 33.45 0.23 17.04
CA SER A 295 33.74 -0.82 16.05
C SER A 295 34.86 -1.79 16.46
N GLY A 296 35.53 -1.56 17.59
CA GLY A 296 36.60 -2.43 18.08
C GLY A 296 37.92 -2.35 17.31
N ASP A 297 38.07 -1.40 16.35
CA ASP A 297 39.25 -1.23 15.50
C ASP A 297 40.48 -0.64 16.23
N ALA A 298 40.47 -0.56 17.57
CA ALA A 298 41.57 0.00 18.35
C ALA A 298 42.78 -0.95 18.54
N LYS A 299 42.94 -1.99 17.71
CA LYS A 299 44.12 -2.88 17.72
C LYS A 299 45.01 -2.65 16.50
N GLY A 300 45.91 -1.68 16.60
CA GLY A 300 47.01 -1.56 15.64
C GLY A 300 47.84 -0.31 15.85
N GLY A 301 48.87 -0.38 16.71
CA GLY A 301 49.83 0.71 16.81
C GLY A 301 50.69 0.73 18.07
N ALA A 302 51.35 -0.38 18.41
CA ALA A 302 52.50 -0.34 19.31
C ALA A 302 53.42 -1.54 19.07
N GLY A 303 54.34 -1.38 18.14
CA GLY A 303 55.55 -2.18 17.98
C GLY A 303 56.42 -1.40 16.99
N GLY A 304 57.54 -0.79 17.34
CA GLY A 304 58.43 -1.01 18.48
C GLY A 304 59.82 -1.20 17.88
N ASP A 305 60.51 -0.09 17.59
CA ASP A 305 61.92 -0.08 17.23
C ASP A 305 62.75 -0.41 18.49
N LEU A 306 63.46 -1.53 18.46
CA LEU A 306 64.72 -1.78 19.18
C LEU A 306 65.57 -2.74 18.34
#